data_AF-A0A851XV81-F1
#
_entry.id   AF-A0A851XV81-F1
#
_cell.length_a   1.000
_cell.length_b   1.000
_cell.length_c   1.000
_cell.angle_alpha   90.00
_cell.angle_beta   90.00
_cell.angle_gamma   90.00
#
_symmetry.space_group_name_H-M   'P 1'
#
loop_
_entity.id
_entity.type
_entity.pdbx_description
1 polymer ?
#
loop_
_entity_poly.entity_id
_entity_poly.type
_entity_poly.pdbx_seq_one_letter_code
_entity_poly.pdbx_strand_id
1 'polypeptide(L)' 'FIILVVDSIDRERLSITKEELYRMLAHEDLRKAAVLIFANKQDMKGCMTAAEISTYLTLSSIKDHPWHIQSCCALTGEG' A
#
# COMPACT_ATOMS: atom_id res chain seq x y z
N PHE A 1 3.40 2.71 13.77
CA PHE A 1 2.40 2.12 12.87
C PHE A 1 2.32 3.00 11.64
N ILE A 2 2.27 2.43 10.44
CA ILE A 2 2.28 3.16 9.17
C ILE A 2 0.97 2.86 8.44
N ILE A 3 0.31 3.90 7.93
CA ILE A 3 -0.81 3.76 6.99
C ILE A 3 -0.34 4.34 5.66
N LEU A 4 -0.34 3.52 4.62
CA LEU A 4 -0.05 3.91 3.26
C LEU A 4 -1.35 3.87 2.46
N VAL A 5 -1.79 5.01 1.92
CA VAL A 5 -2.95 5.06 1.04
C VAL A 5 -2.46 5.12 -0.40
N VAL A 6 -2.77 4.08 -1.17
CA VAL A 6 -2.45 3.97 -2.60
C VAL A 6 -3.66 4.40 -3.41
N ASP A 7 -3.44 5.29 -4.36
CA ASP A 7 -4.42 5.56 -5.42
C ASP A 7 -4.40 4.40 -6.42
N SER A 8 -5.41 3.53 -6.38
CA SER A 8 -5.44 2.34 -7.24
C SER A 8 -5.62 2.64 -8.73
N ILE A 9 -5.79 3.90 -9.15
CA ILE A 9 -5.83 4.27 -10.58
C ILE A 9 -4.45 4.69 -11.09
N ASP A 10 -3.62 5.27 -10.24
CA ASP A 10 -2.33 5.87 -10.62
C ASP A 10 -1.20 4.83 -10.63
N ARG A 11 -1.12 4.08 -11.74
CA ARG A 11 -0.06 3.09 -12.00
C ARG A 11 1.33 3.69 -12.12
N GLU A 12 1.43 4.95 -12.56
CA GLU A 12 2.71 5.59 -12.85
C GLU A 12 3.45 5.96 -11.56
N ARG A 13 2.73 6.33 -10.51
CA ARG A 13 3.31 6.73 -9.21
C ARG A 13 3.62 5.57 -8.26
N LEU A 14 3.22 4.35 -8.61
CA LEU A 14 3.43 3.18 -7.76
C LEU A 14 4.90 2.81 -7.59
N SER A 15 5.76 3.12 -8.56
CA SER A 15 7.21 2.95 -8.46
C SER A 15 7.80 3.83 -7.35
N ILE A 16 7.44 5.12 -7.35
CA ILE A 16 7.84 6.08 -6.33
C ILE A 16 7.29 5.66 -4.96
N THR A 17 6.03 5.23 -4.91
CA THR A 17 5.38 4.77 -3.68
C THR A 17 6.12 3.58 -3.07
N LYS A 18 6.57 2.64 -3.91
CA LYS A 18 7.40 1.52 -3.47
C LYS A 18 8.71 2.00 -2.86
N GLU A 19 9.45 2.85 -3.56
CA GLU A 19 10.73 3.36 -3.05
C GLU A 19 10.60 4.06 -1.70
N GLU A 20 9.58 4.90 -1.52
CA GLU A 20 9.32 5.57 -0.24
C GLU A 20 8.91 4.58 0.85
N LEU A 21 8.07 3.59 0.56
CA LEU A 21 7.71 2.55 1.53
C LEU A 21 8.97 1.84 2.06
N TYR A 22 9.85 1.37 1.18
CA TYR A 22 11.06 0.67 1.62
C TYR A 22 12.03 1.60 2.35
N ARG A 23 12.13 2.87 1.94
CA ARG A 23 12.93 3.87 2.66
C ARG A 23 12.41 4.08 4.08
N MET A 24 11.08 4.17 4.26
CA MET A 24 10.46 4.29 5.58
C MET A 24 10.71 3.05 6.43
N LEU A 25 10.55 1.84 5.88
CA LEU A 25 10.78 0.60 6.62
C LEU A 25 12.24 0.38 7.02
N ALA A 26 13.19 0.97 6.29
CA ALA A 26 14.60 0.95 6.65
C ALA A 26 14.95 1.92 7.79
N HIS A 27 14.07 2.86 8.14
CA HIS A 27 14.32 3.86 9.19
C HIS A 27 14.26 3.21 10.58
N GLU A 28 15.22 3.53 11.45
CA GLU A 28 15.38 2.88 12.76
C GLU A 28 14.13 3.04 13.65
N ASP A 29 13.51 4.22 13.62
CA ASP A 29 12.27 4.51 14.37
C ASP A 29 11.07 3.66 13.93
N LEU A 30 11.11 3.11 12.72
CA LEU A 30 10.00 2.36 12.12
C LEU A 30 10.22 0.85 12.09
N ARG A 31 11.36 0.36 12.57
CA ARG A 31 11.78 -1.05 12.55
C ARG A 31 10.80 -2.06 13.18
N LYS A 32 9.82 -1.59 13.95
CA LYS A 32 8.77 -2.42 14.59
C LYS A 32 7.36 -2.01 14.19
N ALA A 33 7.20 -1.11 13.23
CA ALA A 33 5.90 -0.61 12.82
C ALA A 33 5.15 -1.69 12.02
N ALA A 34 3.90 -1.98 12.37
CA ALA A 34 3.02 -2.65 11.44
C ALA A 34 2.59 -1.68 10.32
N VAL A 35 2.33 -2.23 9.13
CA VAL A 35 1.98 -1.47 7.92
C VAL A 35 0.56 -1.86 7.48
N LEU A 36 -0.30 -0.87 7.32
CA LEU A 36 -1.59 -1.04 6.65
C LEU A 36 -1.54 -0.30 5.32
N ILE A 37 -1.83 -1.01 4.23
CA ILE A 37 -1.95 -0.44 2.89
C ILE A 37 -3.44 -0.37 2.54
N PHE A 38 -3.94 0.82 2.25
CA PHE A 38 -5.25 1.02 1.67
C PHE A 38 -5.13 1.11 0.15
N ALA A 39 -5.69 0.14 -0.56
CA ALA A 39 -5.91 0.19 -2.00
C ALA A 39 -7.18 1.00 -2.27
N ASN A 40 -7.06 2.31 -2.37
CA ASN A 40 -8.16 3.26 -2.43
C ASN A 40 -8.65 3.48 -3.87
N LYS A 41 -9.88 3.99 -4.02
CA LYS A 41 -10.58 4.24 -5.29
C LYS A 41 -11.00 2.97 -6.03
N GLN A 42 -11.44 1.95 -5.29
CA GLN A 42 -11.95 0.70 -5.88
C GLN A 42 -13.29 0.88 -6.62
N ASP A 43 -13.93 2.03 -6.50
CA ASP A 43 -15.11 2.44 -7.27
C ASP A 43 -14.79 2.79 -8.74
N MET A 44 -13.53 3.09 -9.05
CA MET A 44 -13.12 3.57 -10.35
C MET A 44 -12.86 2.43 -11.35
N LYS A 45 -13.40 2.54 -12.56
CA LYS A 45 -13.15 1.56 -13.63
C LYS A 45 -11.65 1.49 -13.96
N GLY A 46 -11.10 0.27 -13.96
CA GLY A 46 -9.69 0.03 -14.26
C GLY A 46 -8.76 0.29 -13.07
N CYS A 47 -9.28 0.43 -11.85
CA CYS A 47 -8.45 0.40 -10.65
C CYS A 47 -7.69 -0.91 -10.54
N MET A 48 -6.50 -0.86 -9.95
CA MET A 48 -5.77 -2.03 -9.53
C MET A 48 -6.44 -2.67 -8.32
N THR A 49 -6.49 -3.98 -8.33
CA THR A 49 -6.86 -4.81 -7.19
C THR A 49 -5.78 -4.74 -6.11
N ALA A 50 -6.15 -5.08 -4.87
CA ALA A 50 -5.18 -5.25 -3.79
C ALA A 50 -4.07 -6.26 -4.14
N ALA A 51 -4.39 -7.33 -4.88
CA ALA A 51 -3.40 -8.33 -5.29
C ALA A 51 -2.37 -7.77 -6.28
N GLU A 52 -2.80 -6.95 -7.26
CA GLU A 52 -1.91 -6.28 -8.20
C GLU A 52 -1.00 -5.29 -7.48
N ILE A 53 -1.55 -4.46 -6.58
CA ILE A 53 -0.77 -3.50 -5.78
C ILE A 53 0.24 -4.22 -4.89
N SER A 54 -0.19 -5.29 -4.20
CA SER A 54 0.69 -6.11 -3.37
C SER A 54 1.86 -6.69 -4.16
N THR A 55 1.60 -7.13 -5.39
CA THR A 55 2.62 -7.66 -6.30
C THR A 55 3.58 -6.55 -6.73
N TYR A 56 3.04 -5.39 -7.14
CA TYR A 56 3.84 -4.25 -7.59
C TYR A 56 4.77 -3.72 -6.49
N LEU A 57 4.21 -3.50 -5.29
CA LEU A 57 4.94 -3.04 -4.12
C LEU A 57 5.85 -4.13 -3.52
N THR A 58 5.83 -5.35 -4.06
CA THR A 58 6.60 -6.51 -3.57
C THR A 58 6.43 -6.75 -2.07
N LEU A 59 5.21 -6.60 -1.55
CA LEU A 59 4.93 -6.69 -0.11
C LEU A 59 5.32 -8.05 0.48
N SER A 60 5.24 -9.13 -0.32
CA SER A 60 5.67 -10.47 0.09
C SER A 60 7.16 -10.56 0.45
N SER A 61 7.99 -9.64 -0.02
CA SER A 61 9.42 -9.54 0.33
C SER A 61 9.66 -8.85 1.68
N ILE A 62 8.67 -8.17 2.24
CA ILE A 62 8.74 -7.57 3.58
C ILE A 62 8.55 -8.70 4.60
N LYS A 63 9.60 -9.02 5.36
CA LYS A 63 9.62 -10.14 6.32
C LYS A 63 9.76 -9.68 7.77
N ASP A 64 10.28 -8.48 7.96
CA ASP A 64 10.61 -7.87 9.24
C ASP A 64 9.51 -6.97 9.79
N HIS A 65 8.51 -6.63 8.97
CA HIS A 65 7.33 -5.85 9.37
C HIS A 65 6.04 -6.62 9.05
N PRO A 66 5.11 -6.76 10.01
CA PRO A 66 3.78 -7.27 9.70
C PRO A 66 3.04 -6.26 8.83
N TRP A 67 2.35 -6.74 7.80
CA TRP A 67 1.62 -5.89 6.87
C TRP A 67 0.27 -6.49 6.49
N HIS A 68 -0.66 -5.61 6.11
CA HIS A 68 -1.95 -5.98 5.53
C HIS A 68 -2.31 -5.00 4.41
N ILE A 69 -3.01 -5.48 3.40
CA ILE A 69 -3.57 -4.64 2.34
C ILE A 69 -5.09 -4.81 2.30
N GLN A 70 -5.79 -3.69 2.34
CA GLN A 70 -7.25 -3.61 2.36
C GLN A 70 -7.74 -2.79 1.17
N SER A 71 -8.65 -3.37 0.38
CA SER A 71 -9.40 -2.64 -0.65
C SER A 71 -10.38 -1.67 0.02
N CYS A 72 -10.44 -0.43 -0.45
CA CYS A 72 -11.37 0.56 0.10
C CYS A 72 -11.84 1.58 -0.94
N CYS A 73 -12.92 2.29 -0.60
CA CYS A 73 -13.37 3.48 -1.30
C CYS A 73 -13.64 4.60 -0.29
N ALA A 74 -12.78 5.62 -0.27
CA ALA A 74 -12.92 6.74 0.66
C ALA A 74 -14.21 7.57 0.44
N LEU A 75 -14.85 7.49 -0.74
CA LEU A 75 -16.09 8.20 -1.03
C LEU A 75 -17.32 7.50 -0.43
N THR A 76 -17.31 6.17 -0.37
CA THR A 76 -18.41 5.37 0.22
C THR A 76 -18.16 5.01 1.67
N GLY A 77 -16.90 5.04 2.12
CA GLY A 77 -16.48 4.57 3.44
C GLY A 77 -16.36 3.04 3.54
N GLU A 78 -16.47 2.33 2.43
CA GLU A 78 -16.28 0.87 2.39
C GLU A 78 -14.79 0.51 2.51
N GLY A 79 -14.48 -0.48 3.35
CA GLY A 79 -13.13 -0.98 3.59
C GLY A 79 -12.85 -1.28 5.05
#